data_AF-A0A8T5AUT0-F1
#
_entry.id   AF-A0A8T5AUT0-F1
#
_cell.length_a   1.000
_cell.length_b   1.000
_cell.length_c   1.000
_cell.angle_alpha   90.00
_cell.angle_beta   90.00
_cell.angle_gamma   90.00
#
_symmetry.space_group_name_H-M   'P 1'
#
loop_
_entity.id
_entity.type
_entity.pdbx_description
1 polymer ?
#
loop_
_entity_poly.entity_id
_entity_poly.type
_entity_poly.pdbx_seq_one_letter_code
_entity_poly.pdbx_strand_id
1 'polypeptide(L)'
;MGDEDLHGFYSALGGLLKALVGILIAFLAVFLFAYLLPVVLGVVKAPVLAPLSESLTGFARVFGAVLGGLLWAIFGLIIAVFVIWALATFIPAALKAKPWKYVKVRDEALEALRLRYAKGEISREEYLEAKRTLEEG
;
A
#
# COMPACT_ATOMS: atom_id res chain seq x y z
N MET A 1 -14.77 -13.59 13.60
CA MET A 1 -14.27 -13.64 12.21
C MET A 1 -13.43 -14.86 12.11
N GLY A 2 -13.88 -15.75 11.25
CA GLY A 2 -13.17 -16.96 10.90
C GLY A 2 -11.94 -16.63 10.06
N ASP A 3 -11.01 -17.56 10.02
CA ASP A 3 -9.75 -17.50 9.29
C ASP A 3 -9.89 -17.09 7.81
N GLU A 4 -11.08 -17.22 7.23
CA GLU A 4 -11.37 -16.85 5.84
C GLU A 4 -11.20 -15.34 5.56
N ASP A 5 -11.56 -14.46 6.50
CA ASP A 5 -11.40 -13.00 6.33
C ASP A 5 -9.92 -12.57 6.41
N LEU A 6 -9.12 -13.26 7.24
CA LEU A 6 -7.68 -13.02 7.34
C LEU A 6 -6.98 -13.40 6.03
N HIS A 7 -7.33 -14.55 5.46
CA HIS A 7 -6.69 -15.06 4.25
C HIS A 7 -6.96 -14.15 3.02
N GLY A 8 -8.17 -13.59 2.92
CA GLY A 8 -8.50 -12.58 1.92
C GLY A 8 -7.67 -11.30 2.07
N PHE A 9 -7.49 -10.83 3.31
CA PHE A 9 -6.67 -9.64 3.59
C PHE A 9 -5.19 -9.83 3.26
N TYR A 10 -4.59 -10.97 3.65
CA TYR A 10 -3.18 -11.26 3.37
C TYR A 10 -2.89 -11.47 1.87
N SER A 11 -3.82 -12.07 1.13
CA SER A 11 -3.66 -12.23 -0.32
C SER A 11 -3.71 -10.88 -1.06
N ALA A 12 -4.61 -9.98 -0.65
CA ALA A 12 -4.69 -8.61 -1.18
C ALA A 12 -3.43 -7.80 -0.82
N LEU A 13 -2.95 -7.92 0.42
CA LEU A 13 -1.71 -7.28 0.89
C LEU A 13 -0.48 -7.78 0.10
N GLY A 14 -0.42 -9.09 -0.16
CA GLY A 14 0.66 -9.71 -0.95
C GLY A 14 0.67 -9.27 -2.41
N GLY A 15 -0.51 -9.10 -3.02
CA GLY A 15 -0.64 -8.53 -4.37
C GLY A 15 -0.14 -7.08 -4.44
N LEU A 16 -0.53 -6.26 -3.45
CA LEU A 16 -0.09 -4.88 -3.35
C LEU A 16 1.43 -4.75 -3.16
N LEU A 17 2.01 -5.58 -2.29
CA LEU A 17 3.44 -5.58 -2.03
C LEU A 17 4.23 -5.94 -3.30
N LYS A 18 3.77 -6.92 -4.07
CA LYS A 18 4.41 -7.29 -5.35
C LYS A 18 4.34 -6.14 -6.37
N ALA A 19 3.20 -5.44 -6.44
CA ALA A 19 3.07 -4.26 -7.30
C ALA A 19 4.03 -3.14 -6.88
N LEU A 20 4.11 -2.84 -5.57
CA LEU A 20 5.04 -1.85 -5.03
C LEU A 20 6.51 -2.20 -5.29
N VAL A 21 6.88 -3.46 -5.08
CA VAL A 21 8.24 -3.95 -5.37
C VAL A 21 8.54 -3.85 -6.86
N GLY A 22 7.59 -4.21 -7.74
CA GLY A 22 7.73 -4.05 -9.18
C GLY A 22 7.95 -2.60 -9.61
N ILE A 23 7.17 -1.67 -9.02
CA ILE A 23 7.31 -0.23 -9.26
C ILE A 23 8.67 0.27 -8.76
N LEU A 24 9.10 -0.16 -7.57
CA LEU A 24 10.39 0.23 -6.99
C LEU A 24 11.56 -0.27 -7.86
N ILE A 25 11.49 -1.49 -8.37
CA ILE A 25 12.50 -2.06 -9.27
C ILE A 25 12.52 -1.33 -10.60
N ALA A 26 11.35 -1.05 -11.20
CA ALA A 26 11.26 -0.28 -12.44
C ALA A 26 11.82 1.14 -12.25
N PHE A 27 11.50 1.79 -11.12
CA PHE A 27 12.06 3.09 -10.75
C PHE A 27 13.58 3.03 -10.59
N LEU A 28 14.10 2.04 -9.86
CA LEU A 28 15.54 1.84 -9.70
C LEU A 28 16.21 1.64 -11.05
N ALA A 29 15.64 0.84 -11.95
CA ALA A 29 16.19 0.59 -13.29
C ALA A 29 16.23 1.86 -14.14
N VAL A 30 15.15 2.64 -14.15
CA VAL A 30 15.09 3.93 -14.89
C VAL A 30 16.04 4.95 -14.28
N PHE A 31 16.13 5.03 -12.95
CA PHE A 31 17.04 5.91 -12.24
C PHE A 31 18.50 5.54 -12.53
N LEU A 32 18.83 4.26 -12.44
CA LEU A 32 20.18 3.75 -12.72
C LEU A 32 20.56 4.03 -14.18
N PHE A 33 19.64 3.83 -15.13
CA PHE A 33 19.87 4.13 -16.54
C PHE A 33 20.06 5.63 -16.78
N ALA A 34 19.17 6.47 -16.27
CA ALA A 34 19.25 7.93 -16.43
C ALA A 34 20.51 8.53 -15.80
N TYR A 35 21.01 7.94 -14.71
CA TYR A 35 22.19 8.41 -14.00
C TYR A 35 23.50 7.82 -14.55
N LEU A 36 23.50 6.56 -15.00
CA LEU A 36 24.68 5.93 -15.61
C LEU A 36 24.95 6.44 -17.02
N LEU A 37 23.91 6.76 -17.80
CA LEU A 37 24.08 7.21 -19.19
C LEU A 37 25.05 8.41 -19.32
N PRO A 38 24.90 9.51 -18.55
CA PRO A 38 25.86 10.62 -18.58
C PRO A 38 27.24 10.26 -18.04
N VAL A 39 27.35 9.33 -17.08
CA VAL A 39 28.64 8.86 -16.54
C VAL A 39 29.40 8.07 -17.62
N VAL A 40 28.72 7.16 -18.32
CA VAL A 40 29.29 6.36 -19.42
C VAL A 40 29.68 7.26 -20.60
N LEU A 41 28.82 8.20 -20.98
CA LEU A 41 29.11 9.16 -22.05
C LEU A 41 30.26 10.11 -21.69
N GLY A 42 30.43 10.44 -20.41
CA GLY A 42 31.54 11.27 -19.91
C GLY A 42 32.91 10.58 -19.99
N VAL A 43 32.95 9.24 -20.02
CA VAL A 43 34.19 8.45 -20.17
C VAL A 43 34.63 8.39 -21.63
N VAL A 44 33.72 8.51 -22.60
CA VAL A 44 34.02 8.50 -24.04
C VAL A 44 34.38 9.93 -24.51
N LYS A 45 35.40 10.55 -23.93
CA LYS A 45 35.98 11.80 -24.46
C LYS A 45 36.95 11.47 -25.59
N ALA A 46 36.44 11.42 -26.83
CA ALA A 46 37.30 11.42 -28.01
C ALA A 46 37.82 12.85 -28.29
N PRO A 47 39.14 13.09 -28.38
CA PRO A 47 39.73 14.45 -28.40
C PRO A 47 39.56 15.23 -29.71
N VAL A 48 38.81 14.74 -30.70
CA VAL A 48 38.82 15.26 -32.08
C VAL A 48 37.69 16.25 -32.40
N LEU A 49 36.69 16.44 -31.52
CA LEU A 49 35.50 17.28 -31.82
C LEU A 49 35.31 18.46 -30.84
N ALA A 50 36.40 19.02 -30.31
CA ALA A 50 36.35 20.10 -29.30
C ALA A 50 35.42 21.28 -29.66
N PRO A 51 35.49 21.92 -30.85
CA PRO A 51 34.66 23.10 -31.13
C PRO A 51 33.17 22.76 -31.40
N LEU A 52 32.89 21.60 -32.01
CA LEU A 52 31.52 21.15 -32.25
C LEU A 52 30.84 20.69 -30.94
N SER A 53 31.64 20.16 -30.01
CA SER A 53 31.16 19.63 -28.74
C SER A 53 30.67 20.70 -27.77
N GLU A 54 31.21 21.93 -27.80
CA GLU A 54 30.75 23.04 -26.96
C GLU A 54 29.36 23.53 -27.36
N SER A 55 29.10 23.67 -28.66
CA SER A 55 27.77 24.03 -29.16
C SER A 55 26.74 22.92 -28.91
N LEU A 56 27.13 21.66 -29.10
CA LEU A 56 26.28 20.50 -28.81
C LEU A 56 26.02 20.32 -27.32
N THR A 57 26.98 20.59 -26.43
CA THR A 57 26.77 20.50 -24.98
C THR A 57 25.92 21.65 -24.44
N GLY A 58 26.05 22.85 -24.99
CA GLY A 58 25.15 23.97 -24.69
C GLY A 58 23.71 23.65 -25.09
N PHE A 59 23.50 23.18 -26.31
CA PHE A 59 22.20 22.73 -26.80
C PHE A 59 21.65 21.58 -25.96
N ALA A 60 22.44 20.52 -25.71
CA ALA A 60 22.03 19.37 -24.92
C ALA A 60 21.70 19.71 -23.47
N ARG A 61 22.33 20.73 -22.86
CA ARG A 61 21.96 21.20 -21.51
C ARG A 61 20.61 21.87 -21.50
N VAL A 62 20.34 22.78 -22.43
CA VAL A 62 19.05 23.49 -22.49
C VAL A 62 17.94 22.51 -22.85
N PHE A 63 18.16 21.68 -23.87
CA PHE A 63 17.21 20.66 -24.30
C PHE A 63 17.01 19.59 -23.23
N GLY A 64 18.09 19.17 -22.56
CA GLY A 64 18.04 18.23 -21.45
C GLY A 64 17.36 18.78 -20.21
N ALA A 65 17.49 20.08 -19.91
CA ALA A 65 16.78 20.71 -18.81
C ALA A 65 15.27 20.84 -19.10
N VAL A 66 14.90 21.20 -20.33
CA VAL A 66 13.49 21.31 -20.74
C VAL A 66 12.82 19.93 -20.79
N LEU A 67 13.43 18.96 -21.48
CA LEU A 67 12.92 17.60 -21.54
C LEU A 67 12.95 16.90 -20.17
N GLY A 68 14.03 17.11 -19.41
CA GLY A 68 14.16 16.58 -18.06
C GLY A 68 13.10 17.13 -17.11
N GLY A 69 12.82 18.43 -17.18
CA GLY A 69 11.74 19.06 -16.42
C GLY A 69 10.36 18.55 -16.82
N LEU A 70 10.11 18.38 -18.12
CA LEU A 70 8.84 17.85 -18.63
C LEU A 70 8.62 16.39 -18.20
N LEU A 71 9.66 15.55 -18.29
CA LEU A 71 9.65 14.18 -17.79
C LEU A 71 9.37 14.14 -16.28
N TRP A 72 10.01 15.01 -15.50
CA TRP A 72 9.76 15.12 -14.06
C TRP A 72 8.32 15.56 -13.75
N ALA A 73 7.78 16.49 -14.52
CA ALA A 73 6.40 16.95 -14.36
C ALA A 73 5.38 15.84 -14.67
N ILE A 74 5.58 15.09 -15.76
CA ILE A 74 4.74 13.94 -16.12
C ILE A 74 4.86 12.85 -15.04
N PHE A 75 6.07 12.58 -14.56
CA PHE A 75 6.31 11.61 -13.50
C PHE A 75 5.61 12.00 -12.18
N GLY A 76 5.73 13.27 -11.78
CA GLY A 76 5.03 13.82 -10.61
C GLY A 76 3.51 13.72 -10.76
N LEU A 77 2.98 13.95 -11.96
CA LEU A 77 1.55 13.79 -12.26
C LEU A 77 1.10 12.33 -12.11
N ILE A 78 1.87 11.38 -12.64
CA ILE A 78 1.56 9.94 -12.51
C ILE A 78 1.55 9.52 -11.04
N ILE A 79 2.54 9.95 -10.25
CA ILE A 79 2.58 9.69 -8.80
C ILE A 79 1.36 10.31 -8.12
N ALA A 80 1.02 11.57 -8.40
CA ALA A 80 -0.12 12.24 -7.79
C ALA A 80 -1.43 11.48 -8.07
N VAL A 81 -1.66 11.07 -9.32
CA VAL A 81 -2.84 10.26 -9.70
C VAL A 81 -2.83 8.92 -8.97
N PHE A 82 -1.69 8.25 -8.89
CA PHE A 82 -1.56 6.98 -8.18
C PHE A 82 -1.85 7.10 -6.69
N VAL A 83 -1.33 8.14 -6.03
CA VAL A 83 -1.59 8.41 -4.60
C VAL A 83 -3.07 8.71 -4.36
N ILE A 84 -3.69 9.53 -5.20
CA ILE A 84 -5.13 9.83 -5.09
C ILE A 84 -5.96 8.55 -5.27
N TRP A 85 -5.64 7.73 -6.27
CA TRP A 85 -6.33 6.46 -6.52
C TRP A 85 -6.14 5.46 -5.37
N ALA A 86 -4.92 5.37 -4.81
CA ALA A 86 -4.64 4.56 -3.64
C ALA A 86 -5.43 5.03 -2.41
N LEU A 87 -5.42 6.34 -2.11
CA LEU A 87 -6.21 6.89 -1.01
C LEU A 87 -7.72 6.65 -1.22
N ALA A 88 -8.24 6.88 -2.43
CA ALA A 88 -9.65 6.68 -2.75
C ALA A 88 -10.11 5.21 -2.62
N THR A 89 -9.20 4.24 -2.82
CA THR A 89 -9.50 2.81 -2.65
C THR A 89 -9.31 2.35 -1.20
N PHE A 90 -8.29 2.84 -0.51
CA PHE A 90 -7.97 2.43 0.86
C PHE A 90 -8.81 3.11 1.95
N ILE A 91 -9.18 4.38 1.78
CA ILE A 91 -10.02 5.10 2.75
C ILE A 91 -11.38 4.42 2.97
N PRO A 92 -12.17 4.05 1.94
CA PRO A 92 -13.43 3.36 2.16
C PRO A 92 -13.26 1.93 2.72
N ALA A 93 -12.12 1.27 2.48
CA ALA A 93 -11.80 -0.02 3.11
C ALA A 93 -11.44 0.15 4.60
N ALA A 94 -10.70 1.18 4.95
CA ALA A 94 -10.33 1.52 6.33
C ALA A 94 -11.51 2.08 7.15
N LEU A 95 -12.43 2.82 6.53
CA LEU A 95 -13.64 3.32 7.18
C LEU A 95 -14.74 2.24 7.30
N LYS A 96 -14.76 1.24 6.40
CA LYS A 96 -15.60 0.04 6.53
C LYS A 96 -15.03 -1.01 7.48
N ALA A 97 -13.78 -0.86 7.93
CA ALA A 97 -13.29 -1.57 9.09
C ALA A 97 -14.07 -1.05 10.32
N LYS A 98 -15.26 -1.61 10.52
CA LYS A 98 -16.10 -1.44 11.71
C LYS A 98 -15.20 -1.44 12.95
N PRO A 99 -15.48 -0.64 13.98
CA PRO A 99 -14.80 -0.76 15.27
C PRO A 99 -15.04 -2.17 15.84
N TRP A 100 -14.11 -3.08 15.56
CA TRP A 100 -14.22 -4.53 15.74
C TRP A 100 -13.84 -4.96 17.15
N LYS A 101 -14.34 -4.26 18.17
CA LYS A 101 -14.00 -4.59 19.55
C LYS A 101 -15.17 -4.77 20.51
N TYR A 102 -16.38 -4.36 20.16
CA TYR A 102 -17.53 -4.52 21.05
C TYR A 102 -18.45 -5.70 20.71
N VAL A 103 -18.66 -6.01 19.42
CA VAL A 103 -19.63 -7.06 19.04
C VAL A 103 -19.10 -8.47 19.32
N LYS A 104 -17.80 -8.71 19.11
CA LYS A 104 -17.19 -10.04 19.30
C LYS A 104 -17.21 -10.52 20.75
N VAL A 105 -17.00 -9.62 21.69
CA VAL A 105 -16.95 -9.94 23.13
C VAL A 105 -18.32 -10.41 23.64
N ARG A 106 -19.41 -9.82 23.13
CA ARG A 106 -20.77 -10.21 23.51
C ARG A 106 -21.14 -11.60 23.01
N ASP A 107 -20.76 -11.92 21.77
CA ASP A 107 -21.01 -13.25 21.20
C ASP A 107 -20.20 -14.33 21.93
N GLU A 108 -18.93 -14.05 22.25
CA GLU A 108 -18.07 -14.94 23.04
C GLU A 108 -18.61 -15.17 24.47
N ALA A 109 -19.15 -14.13 25.12
CA ALA A 109 -19.74 -14.24 26.45
C ALA A 109 -21.03 -15.08 26.46
N LEU A 110 -21.91 -14.91 25.46
CA LEU A 110 -23.12 -15.71 25.30
C LEU A 110 -22.81 -17.17 24.98
N GLU A 111 -21.78 -17.42 24.18
CA GLU A 111 -21.34 -18.77 23.81
C GLU A 111 -20.74 -19.52 25.01
N ALA A 112 -19.93 -18.83 25.82
CA ALA A 112 -19.43 -19.37 27.09
C ALA A 112 -20.57 -19.69 28.08
N LEU A 113 -21.60 -18.83 28.15
CA LEU A 113 -22.76 -19.04 29.03
C LEU A 113 -23.57 -20.27 28.61
N ARG A 114 -23.81 -20.46 27.30
CA ARG A 114 -24.49 -21.64 26.75
C ARG A 114 -23.75 -22.94 27.05
N LEU A 115 -22.41 -22.91 26.95
CA LEU A 115 -21.59 -24.09 27.22
C LEU A 115 -21.69 -24.53 28.68
N ARG A 116 -21.68 -23.58 29.63
CA ARG A 116 -21.82 -23.88 31.07
C ARG A 116 -23.18 -24.48 31.41
N TYR A 117 -24.25 -23.96 30.82
CA TYR A 117 -25.58 -24.52 30.98
C TYR A 117 -25.67 -25.95 30.41
N ALA A 118 -25.11 -26.20 29.22
CA ALA A 118 -25.10 -27.53 28.61
C ALA A 118 -24.32 -28.57 29.44
N LYS A 119 -23.28 -28.13 30.16
CA LYS A 119 -22.53 -28.97 31.09
C LYS A 119 -23.23 -29.17 32.44
N GLY A 120 -24.33 -28.47 32.70
CA GLY A 120 -25.02 -28.49 33.99
C GLY A 120 -24.26 -27.77 35.10
N GLU A 121 -23.30 -26.91 34.76
CA GLU A 121 -22.52 -26.13 35.73
C GLU A 121 -23.33 -24.96 36.33
N ILE A 122 -24.41 -24.57 35.66
CA ILE A 122 -25.34 -23.52 36.09
C ILE A 122 -26.78 -24.00 35.91
N SER A 123 -27.66 -23.51 36.78
CA SER A 123 -29.10 -23.75 36.72
C SER A 123 -29.77 -23.00 35.57
N ARG A 124 -31.02 -23.37 35.27
CA ARG A 124 -31.82 -22.71 34.23
C ARG A 124 -32.13 -21.27 34.59
N GLU A 125 -32.36 -21.00 35.87
CA GLU A 125 -32.65 -19.69 36.43
C GLU A 125 -31.43 -18.76 36.27
N GLU A 126 -30.24 -19.22 36.67
CA GLU A 126 -28.98 -18.48 36.50
C GLU A 126 -28.64 -18.22 35.03
N TYR A 127 -28.90 -19.20 34.16
CA TYR A 127 -28.71 -19.02 32.72
C TYR A 127 -29.61 -17.92 32.14
N LEU A 128 -30.89 -17.90 32.52
CA LEU A 128 -31.86 -16.92 32.00
C LEU A 128 -31.55 -15.51 32.50
N GLU A 129 -31.15 -15.37 33.76
CA GLU A 129 -30.76 -14.09 34.34
C GLU A 129 -29.50 -13.53 33.67
N ALA A 130 -28.44 -14.32 33.57
CA ALA A 130 -27.19 -13.90 32.94
C ALA A 130 -27.36 -13.61 31.44
N LYS A 131 -28.18 -14.39 30.74
CA LYS A 131 -28.51 -14.14 29.33
C LYS A 131 -29.18 -12.78 29.16
N ARG A 132 -30.14 -12.44 30.03
CA ARG A 132 -30.84 -11.17 29.99
C ARG A 132 -29.88 -9.99 30.22
N THR A 133 -28.99 -10.10 31.21
CA THR A 133 -27.97 -9.08 31.47
C THR A 133 -27.02 -8.86 30.29
N LEU A 134 -26.65 -9.93 29.57
CA LEU A 134 -25.76 -9.85 28.40
C LEU A 134 -26.47 -9.38 27.11
N GLU A 135 -27.79 -9.51 27.02
CA GLU A 135 -28.61 -9.04 25.89
C GLU A 135 -29.09 -7.59 26.08
N GLU A 136 -29.31 -7.15 27.33
CA GLU A 136 -29.81 -5.80 27.68
C GLU A 136 -28.69 -4.79 28.02
N GLY A 137 -27.45 -5.24 28.28
CA GLY A 137 -26.26 -4.40 28.53
C GLY A 137 -25.45 -4.06 27.30
#